data_AF-A0AAV0A590-F1
#
_entry.id   AF-A0AAV0A590-F1
#
_cell.length_a   1.000
_cell.length_b   1.000
_cell.length_c   1.000
_cell.angle_alpha   90.00
_cell.angle_beta   90.00
_cell.angle_gamma   90.00
#
_symmetry.space_group_name_H-M   'P 1'
#
loop_
_entity.id
_entity.type
_entity.pdbx_description
1 polymer ?
#
loop_
_entity_poly.entity_id
_entity_poly.type
_entity_poly.pdbx_seq_one_letter_code
_entity_poly.pdbx_strand_id
1 'polypeptide(L)'
;MSPRRASSASLLLLLLLSLEAVVKAGLPAPQSSGCPNTEGNNFLQNVKVNLKVLNSLSPKVSSRRPSDYLNRSTSPWTLHRNEDPDRYPPVIWEAQCRHQRCVNAEGKLDHHMNSVLIQQEILVLRREPENCPLSFRMEKMLVGVGCTCVSSIVRHVA
;
A
#
# COMPACT_ATOMS: atom_id res chain seq x y z
N MET A 1 -34.16 -63.56 21.02
CA MET A 1 -33.10 -62.74 20.39
C MET A 1 -32.46 -61.89 21.47
N SER A 2 -31.28 -62.26 21.95
CA SER A 2 -30.57 -61.53 23.00
C SER A 2 -29.53 -60.59 22.37
N PRO A 3 -29.37 -59.35 22.87
CA PRO A 3 -28.42 -58.41 22.29
C PRO A 3 -27.00 -58.85 22.65
N ARG A 4 -26.11 -58.94 21.65
CA ARG A 4 -24.68 -59.16 21.87
C ARG A 4 -24.10 -57.92 22.53
N ARG A 5 -23.73 -58.01 23.82
CA ARG A 5 -22.89 -57.03 24.51
C ARG A 5 -21.52 -56.99 23.82
N ALA A 6 -21.21 -55.88 23.16
CA ALA A 6 -19.86 -55.65 22.67
C ALA A 6 -18.91 -55.55 23.87
N SER A 7 -17.79 -56.28 23.82
CA SER A 7 -16.77 -56.27 24.86
C SER A 7 -16.13 -54.88 24.96
N SER A 8 -15.88 -54.41 26.19
CA SER A 8 -15.22 -53.13 26.49
C SER A 8 -13.92 -52.94 25.69
N ALA A 9 -13.17 -54.03 25.46
CA ALA A 9 -11.95 -54.01 24.65
C ALA A 9 -12.19 -53.63 23.18
N SER A 10 -13.33 -54.04 22.58
CA SER A 10 -13.68 -53.68 21.20
C SER A 10 -14.06 -52.22 21.06
N LEU A 11 -14.69 -51.62 22.08
CA LEU A 11 -15.00 -50.19 22.12
C LEU A 11 -13.73 -49.34 22.26
N LEU A 12 -12.78 -49.76 23.10
CA LEU A 12 -11.47 -49.12 23.23
C LEU A 12 -10.64 -49.20 21.94
N LEU A 13 -10.67 -50.34 21.24
CA LEU A 13 -9.96 -50.48 19.96
C LEU A 13 -10.54 -49.57 18.87
N LEU A 14 -11.87 -49.43 18.82
CA LEU A 14 -12.55 -48.52 17.89
C LEU A 14 -12.24 -47.04 18.20
N LEU A 15 -12.17 -46.67 19.47
CA LEU A 15 -11.79 -45.31 19.90
C LEU A 15 -10.34 -44.99 19.52
N LEU A 16 -9.40 -45.92 19.72
CA LEU A 16 -7.99 -45.73 19.33
C LEU A 16 -7.82 -45.62 17.80
N LEU A 17 -8.54 -46.43 17.02
CA LEU A 17 -8.53 -46.33 15.55
C LEU A 17 -9.15 -45.02 15.04
N SER A 18 -10.12 -44.45 15.76
CA SER A 18 -10.67 -43.13 15.43
C SER A 18 -9.72 -41.98 15.74
N LEU A 19 -8.81 -42.12 16.73
CA LEU A 19 -7.79 -41.11 17.01
C LEU A 19 -6.70 -41.05 15.92
N GLU A 20 -6.30 -42.19 15.36
CA GLU A 20 -5.31 -42.27 14.27
C GLU A 20 -5.82 -41.65 12.94
N ALA A 21 -7.14 -41.71 12.71
CA ALA A 21 -7.75 -41.12 11.51
C ALA A 21 -7.79 -39.58 11.53
N VAL A 22 -7.72 -38.95 12.72
CA VAL A 22 -7.77 -37.49 12.86
C VAL A 22 -6.40 -36.83 12.63
N VAL A 23 -5.30 -37.59 12.72
CA VAL A 23 -3.94 -37.03 12.54
C VAL A 23 -3.53 -36.89 11.07
N LYS A 24 -4.19 -37.61 10.14
CA LYS A 24 -3.76 -37.68 8.73
C LYS A 24 -4.63 -36.93 7.72
N ALA A 25 -5.68 -36.25 8.19
CA ALA A 25 -6.36 -35.21 7.42
C ALA A 25 -6.04 -33.87 8.07
N GLY A 26 -4.80 -33.39 7.85
CA GLY A 26 -4.56 -31.96 8.02
C GLY A 26 -5.60 -31.25 7.17
N LEU A 27 -6.53 -30.54 7.81
CA LEU A 27 -7.52 -29.76 7.09
C LEU A 27 -6.74 -28.90 6.09
N PRO A 28 -7.05 -28.98 4.78
CA PRO A 28 -6.53 -27.98 3.87
C PRO A 28 -6.97 -26.64 4.46
N ALA A 29 -6.00 -25.82 4.84
CA ALA A 29 -6.27 -24.45 5.26
C ALA A 29 -7.23 -23.85 4.22
N PRO A 30 -8.36 -23.26 4.64
CA PRO A 30 -9.32 -22.71 3.69
C PRO A 30 -8.56 -21.69 2.83
N GLN A 31 -8.45 -21.97 1.53
CA GLN A 31 -7.97 -20.97 0.60
C GLN A 31 -8.98 -19.83 0.65
N SER A 32 -8.57 -18.74 1.30
CA SER A 32 -9.34 -17.53 1.45
C SER A 32 -9.78 -17.04 0.07
N SER A 33 -11.08 -16.91 -0.13
CA SER A 33 -11.71 -16.37 -1.35
C SER A 33 -11.40 -14.88 -1.59
N GLY A 34 -10.52 -14.27 -0.80
CA GLY A 34 -10.14 -12.86 -0.88
C GLY A 34 -8.70 -12.61 -1.34
N CYS A 35 -7.90 -13.63 -1.65
CA CYS A 35 -6.55 -13.39 -2.17
C CYS A 35 -6.62 -12.97 -3.65
N PRO A 36 -5.88 -11.93 -4.06
CA PRO A 36 -5.88 -11.49 -5.44
C PRO A 36 -5.32 -12.57 -6.35
N ASN A 37 -6.06 -12.89 -7.41
CA ASN A 37 -5.65 -13.88 -8.40
C ASN A 37 -4.34 -13.43 -9.04
N THR A 38 -3.33 -14.28 -8.92
CA THR A 38 -2.04 -14.09 -9.58
C THR A 38 -2.23 -14.49 -11.04
N GLU A 39 -2.42 -13.51 -11.94
CA GLU A 39 -2.54 -13.77 -13.37
C GLU A 39 -1.27 -14.49 -13.88
N GLY A 40 -1.46 -15.75 -14.27
CA GLY A 40 -0.40 -16.64 -14.68
C GLY A 40 0.19 -16.20 -16.01
N ASN A 41 1.35 -15.57 -15.95
CA ASN A 41 2.28 -15.45 -17.05
C ASN A 41 3.68 -15.44 -16.43
N ASN A 42 4.60 -16.23 -17.00
CA ASN A 42 5.92 -16.64 -16.47
C ASN A 42 6.95 -15.50 -16.23
N PHE A 43 6.51 -14.29 -15.90
CA PHE A 43 7.36 -13.21 -15.41
C PHE A 43 7.51 -13.37 -13.89
N LEU A 44 8.72 -13.14 -13.35
CA LEU A 44 9.06 -13.32 -11.94
C LEU A 44 7.93 -12.82 -11.02
N GLN A 45 7.08 -13.75 -10.59
CA GLN A 45 5.79 -13.40 -10.02
C GLN A 45 5.96 -12.83 -8.60
N ASN A 46 7.05 -13.22 -7.93
CA ASN A 46 7.35 -12.93 -6.53
C ASN A 46 8.83 -12.61 -6.37
N VAL A 47 9.15 -11.58 -5.57
CA VAL A 47 10.52 -11.18 -5.25
C VAL A 47 10.74 -11.18 -3.75
N LYS A 48 11.90 -11.66 -3.29
CA LYS A 48 12.27 -11.63 -1.87
C LYS A 48 12.92 -10.28 -1.56
N VAL A 49 12.22 -9.45 -0.79
CA VAL A 49 12.73 -8.14 -0.36
C VAL A 49 13.33 -8.23 1.04
N ASN A 50 14.53 -7.68 1.24
CA ASN A 50 15.10 -7.52 2.57
C ASN A 50 14.56 -6.25 3.22
N LEU A 51 13.58 -6.40 4.11
CA LEU A 51 12.93 -5.28 4.81
C LEU A 51 13.89 -4.45 5.68
N LYS A 52 15.09 -4.96 6.03
CA LYS A 52 16.11 -4.15 6.74
C LYS A 52 16.59 -2.98 5.89
N VAL A 53 16.58 -3.11 4.56
CA VAL A 53 16.92 -2.03 3.63
C VAL A 53 15.88 -0.91 3.70
N LEU A 54 14.60 -1.25 3.85
CA LEU A 54 13.52 -0.26 3.99
C LEU A 54 13.70 0.61 5.24
N ASN A 55 14.13 0.04 6.37
CA ASN A 55 14.43 0.80 7.59
C ASN A 55 15.71 1.65 7.49
N SER A 56 16.62 1.33 6.57
CA SER A 56 17.81 2.15 6.28
C SER A 56 17.54 3.25 5.24
N LEU A 57 16.59 2.99 4.33
CA LEU A 57 16.13 3.91 3.30
C LEU A 57 15.05 4.84 3.79
N SER A 58 14.27 4.44 4.81
CA SER A 58 13.44 5.36 5.58
C SER A 58 14.41 6.41 6.06
N PRO A 59 14.38 7.61 5.49
CA PRO A 59 15.26 8.63 6.00
C PRO A 59 14.90 8.75 7.49
N LYS A 60 15.85 9.17 8.32
CA LYS A 60 15.46 9.97 9.48
C LYS A 60 14.74 11.20 8.88
N VAL A 61 13.47 11.09 8.45
CA VAL A 61 12.75 12.10 7.64
C VAL A 61 12.26 13.20 8.55
N SER A 62 13.20 13.92 9.15
CA SER A 62 13.13 15.37 9.09
C SER A 62 13.90 15.90 7.87
N SER A 63 14.60 15.05 7.11
CA SER A 63 15.63 15.46 6.14
C SER A 63 15.16 15.98 4.77
N ARG A 64 13.85 16.17 4.55
CA ARG A 64 13.31 16.92 3.40
C ARG A 64 12.03 17.67 3.77
N ARG A 65 12.04 18.53 4.78
CA ARG A 65 11.22 19.75 4.66
C ARG A 65 12.03 20.66 3.74
N PRO A 66 11.65 20.85 2.47
CA PRO A 66 12.22 21.94 1.73
C PRO A 66 11.95 23.20 2.56
N SER A 67 13.02 23.92 2.87
CA SER A 67 13.04 25.20 3.55
C SER A 67 11.90 26.11 3.06
N ASP A 68 10.75 26.06 3.70
CA ASP A 68 9.58 26.92 3.49
C ASP A 68 9.07 27.08 2.03
N TYR A 69 9.44 26.20 1.09
CA TYR A 69 9.01 26.36 -0.32
C TYR A 69 7.50 26.33 -0.47
N LEU A 70 6.81 25.56 0.37
CA LEU A 70 5.36 25.46 0.37
C LEU A 70 4.65 26.80 0.65
N ASN A 71 5.28 27.71 1.42
CA ASN A 71 4.74 29.06 1.65
C ASN A 71 5.36 30.12 0.74
N ARG A 72 6.63 29.96 0.34
CA ARG A 72 7.38 30.95 -0.46
C ARG A 72 7.20 30.81 -1.97
N SER A 73 6.64 29.70 -2.44
CA SER A 73 6.32 29.51 -3.85
C SER A 73 5.28 30.54 -4.30
N THR A 74 5.39 31.00 -5.56
CA THR A 74 4.32 31.75 -6.23
C THR A 74 3.07 30.90 -6.45
N SER A 75 3.17 29.58 -6.34
CA SER A 75 2.05 28.63 -6.37
C SER A 75 2.07 27.85 -5.05
N PRO A 76 1.69 28.46 -3.91
CA PRO A 76 1.85 27.85 -2.60
C PRO A 76 0.94 26.65 -2.41
N TRP A 77 1.34 25.71 -1.54
CA TRP A 77 0.59 24.49 -1.25
C TRP A 77 0.51 24.18 0.24
N THR A 78 -0.45 23.33 0.60
CA THR A 78 -0.54 22.65 1.90
C THR A 78 -0.13 21.19 1.74
N LEU A 79 0.17 20.52 2.85
CA LEU A 79 0.45 19.09 2.87
C LEU A 79 -0.72 18.38 3.56
N HIS A 80 -1.36 17.47 2.84
CA HIS A 80 -2.36 16.56 3.37
C HIS A 80 -1.67 15.28 3.84
N ARG A 81 -2.08 14.76 5.01
CA ARG A 81 -1.52 13.53 5.58
C ARG A 81 -2.34 12.33 5.11
N ASN A 82 -1.80 11.54 4.19
CA ASN A 82 -2.38 10.28 3.75
C ASN A 82 -1.78 9.12 4.56
N GLU A 83 -2.58 8.54 5.47
CA GLU A 83 -2.18 7.41 6.29
C GLU A 83 -2.94 6.14 5.92
N ASP A 84 -2.19 5.05 5.74
CA ASP A 84 -2.71 3.71 5.49
C ASP A 84 -1.85 2.72 6.29
N PRO A 85 -2.38 2.10 7.36
CA PRO A 85 -1.62 1.18 8.22
C PRO A 85 -1.20 -0.11 7.50
N ASP A 86 -1.87 -0.47 6.41
CA ASP A 86 -1.58 -1.64 5.60
C ASP A 86 -0.63 -1.33 4.45
N ARG A 87 -0.03 -0.13 4.43
CA ARG A 87 0.92 0.30 3.38
C ARG A 87 2.29 0.63 3.96
N TYR A 88 3.33 0.41 3.16
CA TYR A 88 4.65 0.95 3.37
C TYR A 88 5.04 1.91 2.22
N PRO A 89 5.43 3.17 2.52
CA PRO A 89 5.39 3.80 3.84
C PRO A 89 3.94 4.03 4.31
N PRO A 90 3.67 3.95 5.63
CA PRO A 90 2.32 4.08 6.16
C PRO A 90 1.79 5.51 6.06
N VAL A 91 2.68 6.50 6.06
CA VAL A 91 2.31 7.92 5.95
C VAL A 91 2.99 8.53 4.73
N ILE A 92 2.18 9.16 3.88
CA ILE A 92 2.62 9.94 2.73
C ILE A 92 2.05 11.36 2.89
N TRP A 93 2.89 12.37 2.69
CA TRP A 93 2.45 13.77 2.68
C TRP A 93 2.22 14.22 1.24
N GLU A 94 0.99 14.60 0.92
CA GLU A 94 0.57 14.95 -0.43
C GLU A 94 0.35 16.46 -0.54
N ALA A 95 0.90 17.09 -1.57
CA ALA A 95 0.70 18.50 -1.82
C ALA A 95 -0.71 18.79 -2.34
N GLN A 96 -1.28 19.91 -1.90
CA GLN A 96 -2.51 20.50 -2.44
C GLN A 96 -2.31 22.00 -2.67
N CYS A 97 -2.49 22.47 -3.91
CA CYS A 97 -2.32 23.89 -4.23
C CYS A 97 -3.36 24.72 -3.49
N ARG A 98 -2.94 25.81 -2.85
CA ARG A 98 -3.84 26.69 -2.06
C ARG A 98 -4.79 27.49 -2.93
N HIS A 99 -4.35 27.82 -4.14
CA HIS A 99 -5.06 28.64 -5.10
C HIS A 99 -5.01 27.98 -6.47
N GLN A 100 -5.99 28.27 -7.32
CA GLN A 100 -5.95 27.89 -8.74
C GLN A 100 -5.03 28.80 -9.55
N ARG A 101 -4.79 30.03 -9.08
CA ARG A 101 -3.91 31.03 -9.70
C ARG A 101 -2.60 31.15 -8.95
N CYS A 102 -1.59 31.71 -9.58
CA CYS A 102 -0.32 32.03 -8.91
C CYS A 102 -0.43 33.36 -8.15
N VAL A 103 0.53 33.61 -7.26
CA VAL A 103 0.71 34.83 -6.49
C VAL A 103 1.86 35.62 -7.12
N ASN A 104 1.62 36.91 -7.38
CA ASN A 104 2.61 37.83 -7.94
C ASN A 104 3.48 38.50 -6.85
N ALA A 105 4.36 39.42 -7.25
CA ALA A 105 5.28 40.11 -6.34
C ALA A 105 4.56 40.99 -5.30
N GLU A 106 3.36 41.48 -5.61
CA GLU A 106 2.52 42.26 -4.67
C GLU A 106 1.70 41.38 -3.72
N GLY A 107 1.83 40.05 -3.79
CA GLY A 107 1.06 39.11 -3.00
C GLY A 107 -0.39 38.92 -3.48
N LYS A 108 -0.71 39.35 -4.70
CA LYS A 108 -2.05 39.23 -5.31
C LYS A 108 -2.10 38.05 -6.27
N LEU A 109 -3.32 37.55 -6.50
CA LEU A 109 -3.52 36.48 -7.47
C LEU A 109 -3.35 36.99 -8.90
N ASP A 110 -2.46 36.37 -9.66
CA ASP A 110 -2.24 36.63 -11.08
C ASP A 110 -3.16 35.74 -11.93
N HIS A 111 -4.13 36.35 -12.57
CA HIS A 111 -5.11 35.65 -13.41
C HIS A 111 -4.54 35.13 -14.74
N HIS A 112 -3.34 35.53 -15.13
CA HIS A 112 -2.67 35.05 -16.34
C HIS A 112 -1.92 33.73 -16.11
N MET A 113 -1.76 33.30 -14.86
CA MET A 113 -0.97 32.13 -14.47
C MET A 113 -1.78 31.16 -13.61
N ASN A 114 -1.50 29.86 -13.77
CA ASN A 114 -2.16 28.79 -13.03
C ASN A 114 -1.22 28.10 -12.07
N SER A 115 -1.69 27.86 -10.85
CA SER A 115 -1.06 26.93 -9.92
C SER A 115 -1.51 25.52 -10.28
N VAL A 116 -0.57 24.65 -10.63
CA VAL A 116 -0.85 23.27 -11.01
C VAL A 116 -0.07 22.30 -10.14
N LEU A 117 -0.69 21.16 -9.84
CA LEU A 117 -0.09 20.11 -9.03
C LEU A 117 0.98 19.37 -9.81
N ILE A 118 2.17 19.19 -9.22
CA ILE A 118 3.18 18.28 -9.74
C ILE A 118 2.93 16.91 -9.13
N GLN A 119 2.71 15.92 -9.99
CA GLN A 119 2.49 14.53 -9.59
C GLN A 119 3.73 13.68 -9.87
N GLN A 120 3.98 12.71 -8.99
CA GLN A 120 5.05 11.72 -9.13
C GLN A 120 4.48 10.32 -8.93
N GLU A 121 4.80 9.40 -9.85
CA GLU A 121 4.54 7.97 -9.63
C GLU A 121 5.59 7.42 -8.65
N ILE A 122 5.13 6.80 -7.56
CA ILE A 122 5.96 6.15 -6.56
C ILE A 122 5.54 4.69 -6.39
N LEU A 123 6.47 3.87 -5.88
CA LEU A 123 6.19 2.48 -5.50
C LEU A 123 5.85 2.41 -4.01
N VAL A 124 4.78 1.68 -3.70
CA VAL A 124 4.37 1.38 -2.32
C VAL A 124 4.18 -0.13 -2.16
N LEU A 125 4.38 -0.64 -0.95
CA LEU A 125 4.05 -2.02 -0.62
C LEU A 125 2.74 -2.05 0.15
N ARG A 126 1.81 -2.92 -0.23
CA ARG A 126 0.55 -3.12 0.48
C ARG A 126 0.51 -4.50 1.10
N ARG A 127 0.13 -4.59 2.37
CA ARG A 127 -0.04 -5.85 3.09
C ARG A 127 -1.28 -6.55 2.54
N GLU A 128 -1.12 -7.82 2.19
CA GLU A 128 -2.25 -8.67 1.79
C GLU A 128 -2.99 -9.19 3.05
N PRO A 129 -4.28 -9.55 2.92
CA PRO A 129 -5.06 -10.10 4.04
C PRO A 129 -4.39 -11.30 4.71
N GLU A 130 -4.69 -11.51 5.99
CA GLU A 130 -4.23 -12.69 6.70
C GLU A 130 -4.74 -13.95 5.99
N ASN A 131 -3.85 -14.93 5.78
CA ASN A 131 -4.03 -16.18 5.02
C ASN A 131 -3.69 -16.15 3.52
N CYS A 132 -3.11 -15.07 2.98
CA CYS A 132 -2.52 -15.12 1.62
C CYS A 132 -1.07 -15.63 1.64
N PRO A 133 -0.64 -16.42 0.63
CA PRO A 133 0.72 -16.99 0.56
C PRO A 133 1.81 -15.92 0.39
N LEU A 134 1.44 -14.74 -0.11
CA LEU A 134 2.28 -13.55 -0.22
C LEU A 134 1.83 -12.55 0.83
N SER A 135 2.78 -12.03 1.61
CA SER A 135 2.47 -11.05 2.67
C SER A 135 2.33 -9.62 2.16
N PHE A 136 2.88 -9.31 0.97
CA PHE A 136 2.89 -7.96 0.40
C PHE A 136 2.73 -7.96 -1.12
N ARG A 137 2.03 -6.95 -1.63
CA ARG A 137 1.91 -6.60 -3.05
C ARG A 137 2.61 -5.27 -3.32
N MET A 138 3.27 -5.16 -4.47
CA MET A 138 3.83 -3.89 -4.94
C MET A 138 2.77 -3.15 -5.77
N GLU A 139 2.57 -1.87 -5.48
CA GLU A 139 1.63 -1.00 -6.17
C GLU A 139 2.31 0.28 -6.64
N LYS A 140 1.77 0.86 -7.71
CA LYS A 140 2.12 2.20 -8.19
C LYS A 140 1.07 3.19 -7.69
N MET A 141 1.53 4.33 -7.19
CA MET A 141 0.67 5.40 -6.68
C MET A 141 1.12 6.75 -7.22
N LEU A 142 0.19 7.57 -7.71
CA LEU A 142 0.45 8.96 -8.07
C LEU A 142 0.30 9.85 -6.83
N VAL A 143 1.35 10.59 -6.51
CA VAL A 143 1.40 11.47 -5.32
C VAL A 143 1.70 12.90 -5.75
N GLY A 144 0.93 13.86 -5.22
CA GLY A 144 1.23 15.28 -5.34
C GLY A 144 2.47 15.63 -4.50
N VAL A 145 3.54 16.12 -5.13
CA VAL A 145 4.80 16.44 -4.44
C VAL A 145 5.01 17.94 -4.21
N GLY A 146 4.25 18.78 -4.92
CA GLY A 146 4.29 20.23 -4.81
C GLY A 146 3.39 20.87 -5.86
N CYS A 147 3.39 22.20 -5.90
CA CYS A 147 2.73 22.95 -6.96
C CYS A 147 3.75 23.81 -7.71
N THR A 148 3.45 24.08 -8.98
CA THR A 148 4.22 24.99 -9.82
C THR A 148 3.30 25.98 -10.53
N CYS A 149 3.89 27.07 -11.00
CA CYS A 149 3.19 28.13 -11.70
C CYS A 149 3.43 28.02 -13.20
N VAL A 150 2.35 27.91 -13.98
CA VAL A 150 2.40 27.79 -15.45
C VAL A 150 1.63 28.92 -16.12
N SER A 151 2.07 29.33 -17.31
CA SER A 151 1.33 30.31 -18.10
C SER A 151 0.04 29.72 -18.63
N SER A 152 -1.06 30.48 -18.54
CA SER A 152 -2.36 30.06 -19.10
C SER A 152 -2.34 30.02 -20.63
N ILE A 153 -1.38 30.69 -21.26
CA ILE A 153 -1.19 30.70 -22.71
C ILE A 153 -0.04 29.75 -23.04
N VAL A 154 -0.34 28.65 -23.74
CA VAL A 154 0.69 27.75 -24.27
C VAL A 154 1.45 28.49 -25.37
N ARG A 155 2.65 28.97 -25.06
CA ARG A 155 3.57 29.45 -26.10
C ARG A 155 4.25 28.23 -26.70
N HIS A 156 3.92 27.89 -27.94
CA HIS A 156 4.73 26.96 -28.71
C HIS A 156 6.09 27.62 -28.96
N VAL A 157 7.13 27.10 -28.30
CA VAL A 157 8.51 27.43 -28.65
C VAL A 157 8.83 26.55 -29.85
N ALA A 158 8.98 27.18 -31.02
CA ALA A 158 9.49 26.53 -32.23
C ALA A 158 10.99 26.26 -32.09
#